data_AF-A0A2E8K940-F1
#
_entry.id   AF-A0A2E8K940-F1
#
_cell.length_a   1.000
_cell.length_b   1.000
_cell.length_c   1.000
_cell.angle_alpha   90.00
_cell.angle_beta   90.00
_cell.angle_gamma   90.00
#
_symmetry.space_group_name_H-M   'P 1'
#
loop_
_entity.id
_entity.type
_entity.pdbx_description
1 polymer ?
#
loop_
_entity_poly.entity_id
_entity_poly.type
_entity_poly.pdbx_seq_one_letter_code
_entity_poly.pdbx_strand_id
1 'polypeptide(L)'
;MIKVRYIGMLSTNLEQDEEEVEWNEALSDVAALIDTICEGRAEVWSQSLHQKNLLISVNNSMVKANQLLSDGDEVMLLPPMSGG
;
A
#
# COMPACT_ATOMS: atom_id res chain seq x y z
N MET A 1 -1.50 -13.82 -5.93
CA MET A 1 -2.11 -12.81 -5.05
C MET A 1 -1.02 -12.04 -4.33
N ILE A 2 -1.17 -10.72 -4.21
CA ILE A 2 -0.36 -9.87 -3.32
C ILE A 2 -1.20 -9.61 -2.08
N LYS A 3 -0.61 -9.76 -0.89
CA LYS A 3 -1.27 -9.40 0.36
C LYS A 3 -0.95 -7.96 0.73
N VAL A 4 -1.95 -7.12 0.89
CA VAL A 4 -1.78 -5.70 1.27
C VAL A 4 -2.32 -5.47 2.66
N ARG A 5 -1.52 -4.86 3.52
CA ARG A 5 -1.86 -4.56 4.92
C ARG A 5 -1.76 -3.08 5.18
N TYR A 6 -2.81 -2.51 5.76
CA TYR A 6 -2.87 -1.13 6.20
C TYR A 6 -2.64 -1.11 7.71
N ILE A 7 -1.69 -0.33 8.18
CA ILE A 7 -1.29 -0.34 9.59
C ILE A 7 -1.62 0.99 10.26
N GLY A 8 -2.04 0.95 11.52
CA GLY A 8 -2.23 2.14 12.35
C GLY A 8 -3.37 3.03 11.87
N MET A 9 -3.07 4.33 11.64
CA MET A 9 -4.09 5.29 11.23
C MET A 9 -4.65 4.99 9.83
N LEU A 10 -3.89 4.31 8.96
CA LEU A 10 -4.38 3.94 7.64
C LEU A 10 -5.55 2.97 7.71
N SER A 11 -5.46 1.90 8.51
CA SER A 11 -6.58 0.95 8.60
C SER A 11 -7.83 1.57 9.23
N THR A 12 -7.63 2.51 10.15
CA THR A 12 -8.76 3.26 10.74
C THR A 12 -9.41 4.19 9.73
N ASN A 13 -8.62 4.95 8.95
CA ASN A 13 -9.15 5.90 7.97
C ASN A 13 -9.80 5.21 6.75
N LEU A 14 -9.25 4.06 6.36
CA LEU A 14 -9.71 3.28 5.22
C LEU A 14 -10.79 2.26 5.61
N GLU A 15 -11.06 2.11 6.91
CA GLU A 15 -11.92 1.08 7.50
C GLU A 15 -11.59 -0.33 7.01
N GLN A 16 -10.29 -0.58 6.75
CA GLN A 16 -9.78 -1.80 6.16
C GLN A 16 -8.38 -2.11 6.70
N ASP A 17 -8.20 -3.27 7.34
CA ASP A 17 -6.90 -3.69 7.90
C ASP A 17 -6.03 -4.42 6.89
N GLU A 18 -6.62 -5.28 6.06
CA GLU A 18 -5.92 -6.01 5.01
C GLU A 18 -6.82 -6.33 3.83
N GLU A 19 -6.21 -6.54 2.67
CA GLU A 19 -6.87 -7.04 1.47
C GLU A 19 -5.91 -7.90 0.64
N GLU A 20 -6.48 -8.70 -0.26
CA GLU A 20 -5.71 -9.44 -1.26
C GLU A 20 -5.98 -8.85 -2.63
N VAL A 21 -4.91 -8.52 -3.35
CA VAL A 21 -4.97 -7.99 -4.71
C VAL A 21 -4.47 -9.06 -5.68
N GLU A 22 -5.20 -9.30 -6.76
CA GLU A 22 -4.75 -10.19 -7.82
C GLU A 22 -3.48 -9.63 -8.48
N TRP A 23 -2.38 -10.37 -8.34
CA TRP A 23 -1.13 -10.01 -9.02
C TRP A 23 -1.32 -10.09 -10.53
N ASN A 24 -0.87 -9.08 -11.24
CA ASN A 24 -0.90 -9.02 -12.70
C ASN A 24 0.31 -8.21 -13.21
N GLU A 25 0.62 -8.30 -14.49
CA GLU A 25 1.79 -7.64 -15.09
C GLU A 25 1.71 -6.09 -15.04
N ALA A 26 0.52 -5.50 -14.84
CA ALA A 26 0.36 -4.07 -14.65
C ALA A 26 0.75 -3.61 -13.22
N LEU A 27 0.82 -4.53 -12.25
CA LEU A 27 1.32 -4.32 -10.90
C LEU A 27 2.83 -4.52 -10.83
N SER A 28 3.57 -3.84 -11.71
CA SER A 28 5.03 -3.97 -11.82
C SER A 28 5.76 -3.56 -10.54
N ASP A 29 5.25 -2.55 -9.86
CA ASP A 29 5.84 -1.94 -8.67
C ASP A 29 4.79 -1.47 -7.67
N VAL A 30 5.25 -1.05 -6.48
CA VAL A 30 4.37 -0.61 -5.40
C VAL A 30 3.56 0.63 -5.77
N ALA A 31 4.09 1.55 -6.58
CA ALA A 31 3.34 2.73 -6.99
C ALA A 31 2.14 2.33 -7.85
N ALA A 32 2.34 1.43 -8.81
CA ALA A 32 1.26 0.89 -9.64
C ALA A 32 0.21 0.13 -8.81
N LEU A 33 0.64 -0.60 -7.77
CA LEU A 33 -0.27 -1.23 -6.81
C LEU A 33 -1.12 -0.20 -6.06
N ILE A 34 -0.52 0.86 -5.54
CA ILE A 34 -1.24 1.92 -4.83
C ILE A 34 -2.25 2.59 -5.77
N ASP A 35 -1.86 2.90 -7.00
CA ASP A 35 -2.77 3.51 -7.98
C ASP A 35 -3.95 2.60 -8.31
N THR A 36 -3.71 1.30 -8.47
CA THR A 36 -4.76 0.30 -8.72
C THR A 36 -5.71 0.16 -7.53
N ILE A 37 -5.19 0.19 -6.29
CA ILE A 37 -6.02 0.16 -5.08
C ILE A 37 -6.91 1.41 -5.01
N CYS A 38 -6.36 2.58 -5.34
CA CYS A 38 -7.10 3.83 -5.32
C CYS A 38 -8.13 3.95 -6.46
N GLU A 39 -7.94 3.21 -7.55
CA GLU A 39 -8.80 3.29 -8.73
C GLU A 39 -10.26 2.89 -8.40
N GLY A 40 -11.19 3.81 -8.63
CA GLY A 40 -12.62 3.59 -8.36
C GLY A 40 -13.01 3.62 -6.88
N ARG A 41 -12.09 3.90 -5.95
CA ARG A 41 -12.37 4.05 -4.52
C ARG A 41 -12.62 5.50 -4.11
N ALA A 42 -13.11 5.67 -2.88
CA ALA A 42 -13.33 6.99 -2.30
C ALA A 42 -12.02 7.78 -2.19
N GLU A 43 -12.10 9.11 -2.26
CA GLU A 43 -10.93 10.01 -2.29
C GLU A 43 -10.01 9.85 -1.07
N VAL A 44 -10.54 9.39 0.07
CA VAL A 44 -9.77 9.08 1.29
C VAL A 44 -8.63 8.09 1.05
N TRP A 45 -8.80 7.16 0.09
CA TRP A 45 -7.79 6.19 -0.31
C TRP A 45 -6.58 6.89 -0.92
N SER A 46 -6.80 7.68 -1.97
CA SER A 46 -5.75 8.47 -2.61
C SER A 46 -5.11 9.45 -1.64
N GLN A 47 -5.89 10.14 -0.80
CA GLN A 47 -5.34 11.09 0.19
C GLN A 47 -4.47 10.42 1.25
N SER A 48 -4.76 9.16 1.60
CA SER A 48 -4.00 8.41 2.61
C SER A 48 -2.78 7.70 2.02
N LEU A 49 -2.90 7.15 0.81
CA LEU A 49 -1.85 6.35 0.18
C LEU A 49 -0.91 7.17 -0.72
N HIS A 50 -1.30 8.33 -1.25
CA HIS A 50 -0.40 9.22 -2.00
C HIS A 50 0.33 10.25 -1.13
N GLN A 51 0.44 10.00 0.19
CA GLN A 51 1.19 10.86 1.08
C GLN A 51 2.69 10.78 0.78
N LYS A 52 3.37 11.94 0.72
CA LYS A 52 4.81 12.04 0.40
C LYS A 52 5.73 11.19 1.27
N ASN A 53 5.32 10.93 2.51
CA ASN A 53 6.12 10.21 3.51
C ASN A 53 5.48 8.87 3.91
N LEU A 54 4.64 8.30 3.04
CA LEU A 54 4.11 6.96 3.26
C LEU A 54 5.26 5.97 3.38
N LEU A 55 5.22 5.15 4.44
CA LEU A 55 6.19 4.10 4.67
C LEU A 55 5.67 2.81 4.04
N ILE A 56 6.54 2.13 3.32
CA ILE A 56 6.22 0.92 2.56
C ILE A 56 7.19 -0.16 2.98
N SER A 57 6.66 -1.34 3.31
CA SER A 57 7.45 -2.53 3.56
C SER A 57 6.98 -3.66 2.66
N VAL A 58 7.89 -4.31 1.95
CA VAL A 58 7.62 -5.52 1.17
C VAL A 58 8.39 -6.68 1.81
N ASN A 59 7.70 -7.76 2.16
CA ASN A 59 8.29 -8.93 2.84
C ASN A 59 9.17 -8.54 4.05
N ASN A 60 8.59 -7.73 4.95
CA ASN A 60 9.25 -7.18 6.16
C ASN A 60 10.48 -6.29 5.91
N SER A 61 10.72 -5.86 4.67
CA SER A 61 11.83 -4.97 4.30
C SER A 61 11.29 -3.61 3.89
N MET A 62 11.80 -2.53 4.50
CA MET A 62 11.44 -1.15 4.13
C MET A 62 11.96 -0.82 2.73
N VAL A 63 11.05 -0.47 1.84
CA VAL A 63 11.34 -0.20 0.43
C VAL A 63 10.72 1.13 -0.02
N LYS A 64 11.06 1.55 -1.23
CA LYS A 64 10.45 2.72 -1.88
C LYS A 64 9.28 2.29 -2.76
N ALA A 65 8.44 3.24 -3.13
CA ALA A 65 7.32 3.00 -4.05
C ALA A 65 7.73 2.43 -5.42
N ASN A 66 8.99 2.62 -5.84
CA ASN A 66 9.53 2.09 -7.09
C ASN A 66 10.07 0.64 -6.97
N GLN A 67 9.81 -0.03 -5.85
CA GLN A 67 10.19 -1.43 -5.65
C GLN A 67 9.32 -2.33 -6.51
N LEU A 68 9.94 -3.25 -7.24
CA LEU A 68 9.22 -4.24 -8.03
C LEU A 68 8.51 -5.25 -7.12
N LEU A 69 7.29 -5.61 -7.52
CA LEU A 69 6.45 -6.58 -6.82
C LEU A 69 6.37 -7.89 -7.60
N SER A 70 6.30 -8.98 -6.84
CA SER A 70 6.14 -10.34 -7.35
C SER A 70 4.87 -10.97 -6.81
N ASP A 71 4.41 -12.01 -7.50
CA ASP A 71 3.29 -12.80 -7.03
C ASP A 71 3.62 -13.44 -5.68
N GLY A 72 2.70 -13.32 -4.70
CA GLY A 72 2.88 -13.82 -3.35
C GLY A 72 3.54 -12.84 -2.37
N ASP A 73 3.93 -11.63 -2.81
CA ASP A 73 4.51 -10.63 -1.91
C ASP A 73 3.53 -10.12 -0.86
N GLU A 74 4.05 -9.83 0.34
CA GLU A 74 3.32 -9.12 1.39
C GLU A 74 3.77 -7.66 1.45
N VAL A 75 2.83 -6.75 1.19
CA VAL A 75 3.02 -5.30 1.20
C VAL A 75 2.33 -4.71 2.43
N MET A 76 3.09 -4.01 3.26
CA MET A 76 2.60 -3.23 4.39
C MET A 76 2.73 -1.74 4.08
N LEU A 77 1.60 -1.04 4.17
CA LEU A 77 1.51 0.40 4.05
C LEU A 77 1.30 0.99 5.44
N LEU A 78 2.19 1.88 5.84
CA LEU A 78 2.14 2.53 7.14
C LEU A 78 2.09 4.06 6.96
N PRO A 79 1.31 4.76 7.79
CA PRO A 79 1.30 6.21 7.76
C PRO A 79 2.72 6.72 8.08
N PRO A 80 3.07 7.95 7.64
CA PRO A 80 4.30 8.57 8.08
C PRO A 80 4.36 8.53 9.61
N MET A 81 5.52 8.16 10.16
CA MET A 81 5.73 8.22 11.60
C MET A 81 5.49 9.66 12.05
N SER A 82 4.35 9.88 12.72
CA SER A 82 4.11 11.06 13.52
C SER A 82 5.09 11.00 14.68
N GLY A 83 6.31 11.50 14.47
CA GLY A 83 7.23 11.77 15.55
C GLY A 83 6.54 12.74 16.51
N GLY A 84 6.38 12.30 17.76
CA GLY A 84 6.01 13.18 18.88
C GLY A 84 7.09 14.22 19.16
#